data_AF-A0A1Z8YJC1-F1
#
_entry.id   AF-A0A1Z8YJC1-F1
#
_cell.length_a   1.000
_cell.length_b   1.000
_cell.length_c   1.000
_cell.angle_alpha   90.00
_cell.angle_beta   90.00
_cell.angle_gamma   90.00
#
_symmetry.space_group_name_H-M   'P 1'
#
loop_
_entity.id
_entity.type
_entity.pdbx_description
1 polymer ?
#
loop_
_entity_poly.entity_id
_entity_poly.type
_entity_poly.pdbx_seq_one_letter_code
_entity_poly.pdbx_strand_id
1 'polypeptide(L)'
;MRLSPLHSAVRPLGRRAFTIVEMIIVIGIIGVLLSFAFPALRTFQMEAKSVQCMSNLRQVGTILQSYMNQNRDIPPMTDFIPTATDNGPRGGLPFALRGYVPVDNKCWCCPADNDEADSLSTGTSYFYIPGLLRYSPSVQIQVQQALIPYYLNPNIDEDALERRRTDMESRLVTAFYRQDGRRMPVLTDSVDRHFGTRIPRNALFFDGSVGVSTDMSQILENADQPVDDSPSFGED
;
A
#
# COMPACT_ATOMS: atom_id res chain seq x y z
N MET A 1 74.73 14.91 46.89
CA MET A 1 73.30 15.28 46.95
C MET A 1 72.47 14.11 46.46
N ARG A 2 71.84 13.35 47.36
CA ARG A 2 70.85 12.31 47.01
C ARG A 2 69.47 12.91 47.22
N LEU A 3 68.64 12.97 46.18
CA LEU A 3 67.24 13.32 46.27
C LEU A 3 66.43 12.04 46.46
N SER A 4 65.69 11.97 47.56
CA SER A 4 64.72 10.91 47.85
C SER A 4 63.39 11.24 47.18
N PRO A 5 62.71 10.31 46.47
CA PRO A 5 61.36 10.55 46.01
C PRO A 5 60.35 10.20 47.13
N LEU A 6 59.44 11.12 47.43
CA LEU A 6 58.27 10.85 48.25
C LEU A 6 57.23 10.11 47.40
N HIS A 7 57.14 8.78 47.56
CA HIS A 7 56.03 8.00 47.01
C HIS A 7 54.78 8.23 47.87
N SER A 8 53.83 8.99 47.35
CA SER A 8 52.48 9.10 47.91
C SER A 8 51.73 7.79 47.66
N ALA A 9 51.49 7.02 48.73
CA ALA A 9 50.72 5.79 48.67
C ALA A 9 49.22 6.08 48.48
N VAL A 10 48.73 5.93 47.25
CA VAL A 10 47.29 5.90 46.97
C VAL A 10 46.73 4.62 47.59
N ARG A 11 45.93 4.75 48.64
CA ARG A 11 45.17 3.61 49.21
C ARG A 11 44.17 3.13 48.16
N PRO A 12 44.19 1.85 47.73
CA PRO A 12 43.13 1.34 46.89
C PRO A 12 41.84 1.35 47.70
N LEU A 13 40.86 2.16 47.29
CA LEU A 13 39.50 2.01 47.79
C LEU A 13 39.07 0.56 47.50
N GLY A 14 38.72 -0.18 48.56
CA GLY A 14 38.38 -1.60 48.49
C GLY A 14 37.39 -1.86 47.36
N ARG A 15 37.82 -2.64 46.36
CA ARG A 15 36.96 -3.08 45.27
C ARG A 15 35.88 -3.97 45.87
N ARG A 16 34.64 -3.47 45.91
CA ARG A 16 33.46 -4.28 46.27
C ARG A 16 33.31 -5.36 45.21
N ALA A 17 33.56 -6.61 45.59
CA ALA A 17 33.29 -7.76 44.72
C ALA A 17 31.78 -8.03 44.75
N PHE A 18 31.16 -8.08 43.58
CA PHE A 18 29.74 -8.37 43.43
C PHE A 18 29.48 -9.83 43.81
N THR A 19 28.47 -10.08 44.63
CA THR A 19 28.08 -11.45 44.99
C THR A 19 27.26 -12.07 43.86
N ILE A 20 27.31 -13.40 43.73
CA ILE A 20 26.48 -14.15 42.79
C ILE A 20 24.99 -13.87 43.04
N VAL A 21 24.61 -13.72 44.31
CA VAL A 21 23.23 -13.43 44.73
C VAL A 21 22.76 -12.06 44.20
N GLU A 22 23.59 -11.02 44.30
CA GLU A 22 23.24 -9.69 43.76
C GLU A 22 23.04 -9.74 42.24
N MET A 23 23.86 -10.50 41.50
CA MET A 23 23.66 -10.69 40.06
C MET A 23 22.36 -11.44 39.74
N ILE A 24 22.01 -12.48 40.51
CA ILE A 24 20.77 -13.26 40.31
C ILE A 24 19.53 -12.40 40.53
N ILE A 25 19.53 -11.54 41.57
CA ILE A 25 18.41 -10.64 41.84
C ILE A 25 18.25 -9.64 40.70
N VAL A 26 19.35 -9.08 40.19
CA VAL A 26 19.31 -8.08 39.11
C VAL A 26 18.75 -8.68 37.82
N ILE A 27 19.22 -9.86 37.39
CA ILE A 27 18.67 -10.50 36.20
C ILE A 27 17.21 -10.93 36.40
N GLY A 28 16.82 -11.31 37.62
CA GLY A 28 15.43 -11.62 37.97
C GLY A 28 14.51 -10.40 37.79
N ILE A 29 14.93 -9.24 38.30
CA ILE A 29 14.18 -7.99 38.15
C ILE A 29 14.10 -7.59 36.66
N ILE A 30 15.20 -7.67 35.91
CA ILE A 30 15.22 -7.39 34.47
C ILE A 30 14.26 -8.32 33.72
N GLY A 31 14.25 -9.62 34.06
CA GLY A 31 13.35 -10.60 33.44
C GLY A 31 11.86 -10.29 33.66
N VAL A 32 11.48 -9.89 34.87
CA VAL A 32 10.11 -9.45 35.18
C VAL A 32 9.74 -8.18 34.42
N LEU A 33 10.64 -7.20 34.32
CA LEU A 33 10.38 -5.97 33.56
C LEU A 33 10.21 -6.26 32.06
N LEU A 34 11.05 -7.13 31.49
CA LEU A 34 10.99 -7.48 30.08
C LEU A 34 9.72 -8.27 29.72
N SER A 35 9.21 -9.13 30.62
CA SER A 35 8.00 -9.92 30.34
C SER A 35 6.76 -9.05 30.16
N PHE A 36 6.66 -7.92 30.87
CA PHE A 36 5.61 -6.93 30.68
C PHE A 36 5.84 -6.02 29.47
N ALA A 37 7.10 -5.70 29.15
CA ALA A 37 7.43 -4.78 28.04
C ALA A 37 7.36 -5.43 26.65
N PHE A 38 7.71 -6.72 26.53
CA PHE A 38 7.78 -7.43 25.26
C PHE A 38 6.47 -7.46 24.43
N PRO A 39 5.27 -7.73 25.01
CA PRO A 39 4.03 -7.69 24.23
C PRO A 39 3.70 -6.30 23.68
N ALA A 40 4.02 -5.23 24.42
CA ALA A 40 3.81 -3.86 23.96
C ALA A 40 4.69 -3.52 22.74
N LEU A 41 5.94 -4.00 22.72
CA LEU A 41 6.89 -3.74 21.63
C LEU A 41 6.41 -4.25 20.26
N ARG A 42 5.72 -5.41 20.23
CA ARG A 42 5.20 -5.98 18.99
C ARG A 42 4.15 -5.09 18.32
N THR A 43 3.28 -4.47 19.12
CA THR A 43 2.25 -3.55 18.63
C THR A 43 2.87 -2.30 18.02
N PHE A 44 3.87 -1.71 18.69
CA PHE A 44 4.60 -0.55 18.17
C PHE A 44 5.31 -0.84 16.84
N GLN A 45 5.91 -2.03 16.69
CA GLN A 45 6.54 -2.43 15.44
C GLN A 45 5.52 -2.54 14.29
N MET A 46 4.33 -3.10 14.56
CA MET A 46 3.27 -3.20 13.55
C MET A 46 2.77 -1.82 13.10
N GLU A 47 2.57 -0.90 14.06
CA GLU A 47 2.17 0.48 13.76
C GLU A 47 3.26 1.24 12.99
N ALA A 48 4.53 1.10 13.38
CA ALA A 48 5.65 1.69 12.66
C ALA A 48 5.74 1.20 11.21
N LYS A 49 5.53 -0.11 10.98
CA LYS A 49 5.45 -0.68 9.63
C LYS A 49 4.25 -0.11 8.85
N SER A 50 3.09 0.08 9.49
CA SER A 50 1.92 0.70 8.86
C SER A 50 2.19 2.15 8.43
N VAL A 51 2.84 2.95 9.29
CA VAL A 51 3.27 4.32 8.95
C VAL A 51 4.21 4.34 7.75
N GLN A 52 5.15 3.40 7.69
CA GLN A 52 6.07 3.27 6.57
C GLN A 52 5.34 2.82 5.29
N CYS A 53 4.37 1.90 5.37
CA CYS A 53 3.49 1.53 4.26
C CYS A 53 2.74 2.74 3.71
N MET A 54 2.11 3.54 4.58
CA MET A 54 1.45 4.78 4.17
C MET A 54 2.41 5.77 3.49
N SER A 55 3.66 5.85 3.96
CA SER A 55 4.69 6.67 3.30
C SER A 55 5.05 6.17 1.91
N ASN A 56 5.09 4.86 1.70
CA ASN A 56 5.29 4.25 0.38
C ASN A 56 4.10 4.55 -0.55
N LEU A 57 2.87 4.38 -0.05
CA LEU A 57 1.65 4.72 -0.80
C LEU A 57 1.60 6.21 -1.21
N ARG A 58 2.04 7.13 -0.34
CA ARG A 58 2.11 8.57 -0.69
C ARG A 58 3.12 8.84 -1.82
N GLN A 59 4.25 8.15 -1.81
CA GLN A 59 5.23 8.24 -2.91
C GLN A 59 4.62 7.75 -4.22
N VAL A 60 3.99 6.57 -4.21
CA VAL A 60 3.31 6.02 -5.39
C VAL A 60 2.16 6.93 -5.84
N GLY A 61 1.41 7.51 -4.91
CA GLY A 61 0.35 8.48 -5.22
C GLY A 61 0.88 9.71 -5.93
N THR A 62 2.00 10.27 -5.47
CA THR A 62 2.65 11.41 -6.13
C THR A 62 3.09 11.05 -7.56
N ILE A 63 3.67 9.86 -7.74
CA ILE A 63 4.07 9.34 -9.04
C ILE A 63 2.85 9.17 -9.96
N LEU A 64 1.78 8.58 -9.44
CA LEU A 64 0.55 8.35 -10.19
C LEU A 64 -0.10 9.66 -10.61
N GLN A 65 -0.16 10.65 -9.74
CA GLN A 65 -0.64 11.99 -10.09
C GLN A 65 0.21 12.62 -11.20
N SER A 66 1.54 12.47 -11.13
CA SER A 66 2.42 12.92 -12.21
C SER A 66 2.12 12.23 -13.54
N TYR A 67 1.81 10.94 -13.54
CA TYR A 67 1.38 10.22 -14.74
C TYR A 67 0.05 10.76 -15.25
N MET A 68 -0.96 10.87 -14.39
CA MET A 68 -2.30 11.31 -14.76
C MET A 68 -2.28 12.73 -15.34
N ASN A 69 -1.48 13.63 -14.76
CA ASN A 69 -1.28 14.99 -15.28
C ASN A 69 -0.76 15.00 -16.73
N GLN A 70 0.09 14.03 -17.11
CA GLN A 70 0.59 13.90 -18.49
C GLN A 70 -0.39 13.15 -19.41
N ASN A 71 -1.32 12.41 -18.83
CA ASN A 71 -2.23 11.49 -19.53
C ASN A 71 -3.71 11.89 -19.43
N ARG A 72 -4.01 13.20 -19.33
CA ARG A 72 -5.38 13.77 -19.32
C ARG A 72 -6.24 13.33 -18.12
N ASP A 73 -5.61 13.23 -16.95
CA ASP A 73 -6.23 12.79 -15.69
C ASP A 73 -6.78 11.35 -15.75
N ILE A 74 -6.17 10.52 -16.60
CA ILE A 74 -6.54 9.12 -16.78
C ILE A 74 -5.47 8.25 -16.13
N PRO A 75 -5.85 7.33 -15.22
CA PRO A 75 -4.90 6.42 -14.58
C PRO A 75 -4.43 5.34 -15.57
N PRO A 76 -3.26 4.72 -15.37
CA PRO A 76 -2.76 3.67 -16.25
C PRO A 76 -3.74 2.49 -16.34
N MET A 77 -4.11 2.09 -17.55
CA MET A 77 -5.02 0.96 -17.76
C MET A 77 -4.22 -0.34 -17.90
N THR A 78 -3.99 -1.01 -16.77
CA THR A 78 -3.18 -2.23 -16.65
C THR A 78 -3.86 -3.20 -15.68
N ASP A 79 -3.41 -4.45 -15.65
CA ASP A 79 -3.91 -5.44 -14.70
C ASP A 79 -3.72 -5.03 -13.24
N PHE A 80 -4.64 -5.51 -12.40
CA PHE A 80 -4.70 -5.17 -10.98
C PHE A 80 -3.56 -5.77 -10.15
N ILE A 81 -2.95 -6.86 -10.62
CA ILE A 81 -1.73 -7.48 -10.10
C ILE A 81 -0.82 -7.81 -11.30
N PRO A 82 0.50 -7.58 -11.22
CA PRO A 82 1.43 -8.02 -12.26
C PRO A 82 1.48 -9.54 -12.38
N THR A 83 1.74 -10.05 -13.59
CA THR A 83 1.97 -11.48 -13.79
C THR A 83 3.38 -11.86 -13.34
N ALA A 84 3.49 -12.80 -12.41
CA ALA A 84 4.77 -13.41 -12.05
C ALA A 84 5.30 -14.26 -13.22
N THR A 85 6.54 -14.03 -13.65
CA THR A 85 7.20 -14.83 -14.70
C THR A 85 8.62 -15.19 -14.27
N ASP A 86 9.22 -16.18 -14.93
CA ASP A 86 10.61 -16.62 -14.66
C ASP A 86 11.64 -15.48 -14.83
N ASN A 87 11.31 -14.45 -15.62
CA ASN A 87 12.16 -13.28 -15.87
C ASN A 87 11.79 -12.07 -15.01
N GLY A 88 11.00 -12.29 -13.95
CA GLY A 88 10.46 -11.25 -13.07
C GLY A 88 9.02 -10.85 -13.41
N PRO A 89 8.44 -9.93 -12.62
CA PRO A 89 7.07 -9.50 -12.77
C PRO A 89 6.87 -8.72 -14.09
N ARG A 90 5.79 -9.03 -14.80
CA ARG A 90 5.39 -8.37 -16.06
C ARG A 90 4.03 -7.70 -15.92
N GLY A 91 3.90 -6.52 -16.53
CA GLY A 91 2.66 -5.76 -16.50
C GLY A 91 2.38 -5.13 -15.13
N GLY A 92 1.11 -4.82 -14.90
CA GLY A 92 0.64 -4.12 -13.70
C GLY A 92 1.21 -2.70 -13.55
N LEU A 93 0.87 -2.08 -12.42
CA LEU A 93 1.21 -0.70 -12.14
C LEU A 93 2.72 -0.41 -12.12
N PRO A 94 3.60 -1.26 -11.52
CA PRO A 94 5.04 -1.03 -11.54
C PRO A 94 5.61 -0.89 -12.95
N PHE A 95 5.17 -1.75 -13.87
CA PHE A 95 5.62 -1.69 -15.27
C PHE A 95 5.05 -0.49 -16.01
N ALA A 96 3.80 -0.09 -15.72
CA ALA A 96 3.17 1.08 -16.33
C ALA A 96 3.86 2.39 -15.91
N LEU A 97 4.36 2.46 -14.67
CA LEU A 97 5.02 3.64 -14.10
C LEU A 97 6.56 3.60 -14.17
N ARG A 98 7.14 2.66 -14.95
CA ARG A 98 8.60 2.47 -15.07
C ARG A 98 9.39 3.72 -15.53
N GLY A 99 8.74 4.67 -16.19
CA GLY A 99 9.35 5.94 -16.60
C GLY A 99 9.46 6.97 -15.47
N TYR A 100 8.75 6.75 -14.35
CA TYR A 100 8.71 7.65 -13.20
C TYR A 100 9.40 7.06 -11.97
N VAL A 101 9.28 5.74 -11.79
CA VAL A 101 9.91 5.02 -10.68
C VAL A 101 10.40 3.65 -11.17
N PRO A 102 11.58 3.19 -10.72
CA PRO A 102 12.06 1.86 -11.05
C PRO A 102 11.09 0.77 -10.61
N VAL A 103 10.99 -0.30 -11.41
CA VAL A 103 10.10 -1.45 -11.15
C VAL A 103 10.51 -2.21 -9.88
N ASP A 104 11.80 -2.22 -9.56
CA ASP A 104 12.42 -2.87 -8.41
C ASP A 104 12.46 -1.99 -7.14
N ASN A 105 11.82 -0.82 -7.16
CA ASN A 105 11.83 0.09 -6.03
C ASN A 105 11.05 -0.48 -4.84
N LYS A 106 11.62 -0.35 -3.63
CA LYS A 106 10.99 -0.77 -2.36
C LYS A 106 9.65 -0.11 -2.08
N CYS A 107 9.34 1.03 -2.70
CA CYS A 107 8.03 1.68 -2.54
C CYS A 107 6.87 0.82 -3.04
N TRP A 108 7.13 -0.19 -3.89
CA TRP A 108 6.13 -1.15 -4.37
C TRP A 108 5.78 -2.24 -3.36
N CYS A 109 6.56 -2.37 -2.29
CA CYS A 109 6.37 -3.37 -1.25
C CYS A 109 5.94 -2.73 0.08
N CYS A 110 5.05 -3.43 0.78
CA CYS A 110 4.61 -3.05 2.12
C CYS A 110 5.58 -3.66 3.15
N PRO A 111 6.13 -2.90 4.11
CA PRO A 111 7.03 -3.45 5.14
C PRO A 111 6.33 -4.32 6.19
N ALA A 112 4.99 -4.31 6.23
CA ALA A 112 4.17 -5.19 7.04
C ALA A 112 3.77 -6.47 6.30
N ASP A 113 4.23 -6.65 5.07
CA ASP A 113 4.04 -7.85 4.29
C ASP A 113 4.88 -9.00 4.87
N ASN A 114 4.21 -10.10 5.21
CA ASN A 114 4.87 -11.31 5.74
C ASN A 114 5.10 -12.37 4.66
N ASP A 115 4.59 -12.15 3.44
CA ASP A 115 4.74 -13.03 2.29
C ASP A 115 5.65 -12.40 1.24
N GLU A 116 6.88 -12.13 1.67
CA GLU A 116 7.88 -11.46 0.86
C GLU A 116 8.20 -12.26 -0.42
N ALA A 117 8.06 -13.59 -0.40
CA ALA A 117 8.30 -14.46 -1.56
C ALA A 117 7.32 -14.20 -2.71
N ASP A 118 6.01 -14.15 -2.41
CA ASP A 118 5.00 -13.84 -3.44
C ASP A 118 5.02 -12.36 -3.85
N SER A 119 5.39 -11.46 -2.94
CA SER A 119 5.54 -10.03 -3.25
C SER A 119 6.73 -9.74 -4.17
N LEU A 120 7.83 -10.48 -3.99
CA LEU A 120 8.97 -10.41 -4.89
C LEU A 120 8.65 -11.02 -6.25
N SER A 121 7.83 -12.08 -6.30
CA SER A 121 7.44 -12.72 -7.57
C SER A 121 6.48 -11.85 -8.38
N THR A 122 5.51 -11.18 -7.73
CA THR A 122 4.59 -10.23 -8.39
C THR A 122 5.14 -8.81 -8.50
N GLY A 123 6.22 -8.47 -7.80
CA GLY A 123 6.85 -7.14 -7.83
C GLY A 123 6.11 -6.04 -7.08
N THR A 124 5.03 -6.38 -6.38
CA THR A 124 4.30 -5.41 -5.55
C THR A 124 3.46 -6.10 -4.47
N SER A 125 3.34 -5.44 -3.32
CA SER A 125 2.43 -5.78 -2.21
C SER A 125 1.05 -5.13 -2.32
N TYR A 126 0.83 -4.27 -3.32
CA TYR A 126 -0.39 -3.49 -3.46
C TYR A 126 -1.28 -3.99 -4.58
N PHE A 127 -2.58 -3.82 -4.40
CA PHE A 127 -3.61 -4.18 -5.36
C PHE A 127 -4.09 -2.93 -6.10
N TYR A 128 -4.06 -2.95 -7.43
CA TYR A 128 -4.43 -1.81 -8.26
C TYR A 128 -5.89 -1.87 -8.71
N ILE A 129 -6.74 -1.10 -8.03
CA ILE A 129 -8.20 -1.18 -8.16
C ILE A 129 -8.72 -0.74 -9.53
N PRO A 130 -8.21 0.31 -10.21
CA PRO A 130 -8.62 0.62 -11.58
C PRO A 130 -8.44 -0.54 -12.56
N GLY A 131 -7.37 -1.32 -12.38
CA GLY A 131 -7.13 -2.53 -13.16
C GLY A 131 -8.16 -3.63 -12.91
N LEU A 132 -8.75 -3.68 -11.71
CA LEU A 132 -9.80 -4.64 -11.36
C LEU A 132 -11.15 -4.17 -11.91
N LEU A 133 -11.45 -2.88 -11.76
CA LEU A 133 -12.70 -2.27 -12.24
C LEU A 133 -12.83 -2.34 -13.76
N ARG A 134 -11.71 -2.45 -14.49
CA ARG A 134 -11.69 -2.87 -15.90
C ARG A 134 -12.65 -4.01 -16.20
N TYR A 135 -12.62 -5.02 -15.34
CA TYR A 135 -13.29 -6.30 -15.53
C TYR A 135 -14.71 -6.29 -14.94
N SER A 136 -15.20 -5.14 -14.47
CA SER A 136 -16.57 -5.04 -13.96
C SER A 136 -17.58 -5.30 -15.08
N PRO A 137 -18.74 -5.91 -14.78
CA PRO A 137 -19.77 -6.14 -15.78
C PRO A 137 -20.23 -4.85 -16.46
N SER A 138 -20.36 -3.75 -15.71
CA SER A 138 -20.80 -2.45 -16.25
C SER A 138 -19.81 -1.88 -17.26
N VAL A 139 -18.51 -1.97 -16.99
CA VAL A 139 -17.45 -1.52 -17.92
C VAL A 139 -17.40 -2.43 -19.14
N GLN A 140 -17.33 -3.74 -18.96
CA GLN A 140 -17.20 -4.69 -20.08
C GLN A 140 -18.40 -4.63 -21.04
N ILE A 141 -19.63 -4.52 -20.54
CA ILE A 141 -20.83 -4.41 -21.40
C ILE A 141 -20.74 -3.14 -22.26
N GLN A 142 -20.43 -2.00 -21.67
CA GLN A 142 -20.36 -0.72 -22.40
C GLN A 142 -19.23 -0.70 -23.44
N VAL A 143 -18.06 -1.23 -23.09
CA VAL A 143 -16.93 -1.37 -24.01
C VAL A 143 -17.33 -2.26 -25.19
N GLN A 144 -17.89 -3.44 -24.92
CA GLN A 144 -18.32 -4.36 -25.98
C GLN A 144 -19.35 -3.72 -26.90
N GLN A 145 -20.38 -3.08 -26.35
CA GLN A 145 -21.41 -2.37 -27.14
C GLN A 145 -20.81 -1.33 -28.09
N ALA A 146 -19.84 -0.54 -27.61
CA ALA A 146 -19.19 0.47 -28.42
C ALA A 146 -18.21 -0.09 -29.46
N LEU A 147 -17.69 -1.31 -29.24
CA LEU A 147 -16.81 -1.99 -30.18
C LEU A 147 -17.53 -2.82 -31.24
N ILE A 148 -18.84 -3.11 -31.10
CA ILE A 148 -19.63 -3.86 -32.08
C ILE A 148 -19.41 -3.39 -33.54
N PRO A 149 -19.47 -2.09 -33.88
CA PRO A 149 -19.30 -1.63 -35.26
C PRO A 149 -17.91 -1.97 -35.84
N TYR A 150 -16.90 -2.07 -34.97
CA TYR A 150 -15.53 -2.32 -35.36
C TYR A 150 -15.27 -3.81 -35.60
N TYR A 151 -15.90 -4.70 -34.82
CA TYR A 151 -15.83 -6.15 -35.05
C TYR A 151 -16.44 -6.59 -36.39
N LEU A 152 -17.38 -5.82 -36.92
CA LEU A 152 -18.02 -6.11 -38.21
C LEU A 152 -17.19 -5.64 -39.41
N ASN A 153 -16.07 -4.94 -39.18
CA ASN A 153 -15.19 -4.47 -40.25
C ASN A 153 -14.11 -5.53 -40.58
N PRO A 154 -14.13 -6.13 -41.78
CA PRO A 154 -13.20 -7.20 -42.15
C PRO A 154 -11.74 -6.75 -42.35
N ASN A 155 -11.47 -5.44 -42.42
CA ASN A 155 -10.13 -4.89 -42.62
C ASN A 155 -9.56 -4.23 -41.35
N ILE A 156 -10.08 -4.59 -40.17
CA ILE A 156 -9.67 -3.93 -38.95
C ILE A 156 -8.29 -4.40 -38.49
N ASP A 157 -7.44 -3.44 -38.16
CA ASP A 157 -6.17 -3.67 -37.48
C ASP A 157 -6.44 -4.04 -36.02
N GLU A 158 -6.01 -5.25 -35.61
CA GLU A 158 -6.21 -5.78 -34.26
C GLU A 158 -5.58 -4.88 -33.20
N ASP A 159 -4.40 -4.32 -33.47
CA ASP A 159 -3.71 -3.40 -32.56
C ASP A 159 -4.51 -2.10 -32.36
N ALA A 160 -5.11 -1.58 -33.44
CA ALA A 160 -5.96 -0.40 -33.36
C ALA A 160 -7.24 -0.66 -32.57
N LEU A 161 -7.80 -1.87 -32.68
CA LEU A 161 -8.97 -2.28 -31.91
C LEU A 161 -8.64 -2.41 -30.42
N GLU A 162 -7.49 -3.00 -30.08
CA GLU A 162 -7.04 -3.11 -28.70
C GLU A 162 -6.81 -1.72 -28.07
N ARG A 163 -6.13 -0.81 -28.79
CA ARG A 163 -5.95 0.57 -28.31
C ARG A 163 -7.27 1.29 -28.04
N ARG A 164 -8.28 1.09 -28.91
CA ARG A 164 -9.62 1.65 -28.70
C ARG A 164 -10.30 1.03 -27.48
N ARG A 165 -10.22 -0.29 -27.32
CA ARG A 165 -10.73 -0.97 -26.13
C ARG A 165 -10.13 -0.38 -24.86
N THR A 166 -8.81 -0.27 -24.80
CA THR A 166 -8.10 0.27 -23.64
C THR A 166 -8.48 1.73 -23.37
N ASP A 167 -8.59 2.59 -24.40
CA ASP A 167 -9.05 3.99 -24.24
C ASP A 167 -10.47 4.06 -23.65
N MET A 168 -11.39 3.20 -24.12
CA MET A 168 -12.75 3.14 -23.60
C MET A 168 -12.80 2.65 -22.15
N GLU A 169 -12.09 1.57 -21.84
CA GLU A 169 -11.97 1.05 -20.47
C GLU A 169 -11.45 2.14 -19.53
N SER A 170 -10.40 2.85 -19.95
CA SER A 170 -9.79 3.92 -19.18
C SER A 170 -10.77 5.06 -18.89
N ARG A 171 -11.55 5.49 -19.88
CA ARG A 171 -12.55 6.56 -19.72
C ARG A 171 -13.68 6.15 -18.80
N LEU A 172 -14.20 4.94 -18.95
CA LEU A 172 -15.31 4.43 -18.14
C LEU A 172 -14.91 4.25 -16.68
N VAL A 173 -13.75 3.66 -16.42
CA VAL A 173 -13.21 3.54 -15.07
C VAL A 173 -12.96 4.92 -14.45
N THR A 174 -12.39 5.86 -15.22
CA THR A 174 -12.19 7.24 -14.74
C THR A 174 -13.51 7.94 -14.43
N ALA A 175 -14.53 7.78 -15.28
CA ALA A 175 -15.86 8.34 -15.06
C ALA A 175 -16.48 7.80 -13.77
N PHE A 176 -16.33 6.50 -13.50
CA PHE A 176 -16.78 5.88 -12.27
C PHE A 176 -16.09 6.46 -11.02
N TYR A 177 -14.77 6.67 -11.05
CA TYR A 177 -14.06 7.38 -9.97
C TYR A 177 -14.49 8.85 -9.83
N ARG A 178 -14.95 9.53 -10.90
CA ARG A 178 -15.42 10.92 -10.80
C ARG A 178 -16.84 11.03 -10.27
N GLN A 179 -17.68 10.05 -10.56
CA GLN A 179 -19.08 10.03 -10.14
C GLN A 179 -19.22 9.65 -8.66
N ASP A 180 -18.54 8.58 -8.23
CA ASP A 180 -18.67 8.02 -6.87
C ASP A 180 -17.37 8.06 -6.03
N GLY A 181 -16.25 8.52 -6.60
CA GLY A 181 -14.91 8.22 -6.06
C GLY A 181 -14.41 9.07 -4.90
N ARG A 182 -15.28 9.61 -4.05
CA ARG A 182 -14.83 10.25 -2.80
C ARG A 182 -14.38 9.26 -1.72
N ARG A 183 -14.52 7.93 -1.92
CA ARG A 183 -14.12 6.91 -0.92
C ARG A 183 -13.49 5.64 -1.49
N MET A 184 -13.24 5.56 -2.79
CA MET A 184 -12.71 4.35 -3.42
C MET A 184 -11.18 4.39 -3.50
N PRO A 185 -10.49 3.37 -2.97
CA PRO A 185 -9.04 3.30 -3.06
C PRO A 185 -8.60 3.00 -4.48
N VAL A 186 -7.50 3.60 -4.89
CA VAL A 186 -6.78 3.30 -6.14
C VAL A 186 -5.77 2.19 -5.93
N LEU A 187 -5.05 2.24 -4.80
CA LEU A 187 -4.20 1.15 -4.33
C LEU A 187 -4.61 0.77 -2.92
N THR A 188 -4.66 -0.53 -2.65
CA THR A 188 -4.82 -1.07 -1.30
C THR A 188 -3.66 -2.00 -0.99
N ASP A 189 -3.30 -2.14 0.28
CA ASP A 189 -2.54 -3.32 0.69
C ASP A 189 -3.34 -4.61 0.45
N SER A 190 -2.64 -5.71 0.18
CA SER A 190 -3.26 -7.02 -0.03
C SER A 190 -3.71 -7.63 1.30
N VAL A 191 -4.96 -8.09 1.36
CA VAL A 191 -5.57 -8.76 2.53
C VAL A 191 -4.80 -10.01 2.93
N ASP A 192 -4.38 -10.78 1.93
CA ASP A 192 -3.82 -12.12 2.14
C ASP A 192 -2.42 -12.07 2.77
N ARG A 193 -1.75 -10.92 2.66
CA ARG A 193 -0.35 -10.73 3.10
C ARG A 193 -0.21 -10.21 4.54
N HIS A 194 -1.34 -10.00 5.22
CA HIS A 194 -1.45 -9.57 6.63
C HIS A 194 -2.08 -10.65 7.55
N PHE A 195 -1.79 -11.93 7.29
CA PHE A 195 -2.40 -13.08 7.96
C PHE A 195 -2.40 -12.96 9.50
N GLY A 196 -3.59 -13.01 10.11
CA GLY A 196 -3.78 -12.99 11.56
C GLY A 196 -3.64 -11.62 12.25
N THR A 197 -3.41 -10.55 11.51
CA THR A 197 -3.31 -9.20 12.07
C THR A 197 -4.64 -8.45 11.91
N ARG A 198 -5.19 -7.86 12.99
CA ARG A 198 -6.37 -6.97 12.95
C ARG A 198 -6.01 -5.56 12.47
N ILE A 199 -4.96 -5.42 11.66
CA ILE A 199 -4.45 -4.13 11.22
C ILE A 199 -5.38 -3.67 10.08
N PRO A 200 -5.93 -2.47 10.18
CA PRO A 200 -6.85 -1.99 9.16
C PRO A 200 -6.07 -1.60 7.90
N ARG A 201 -6.66 -1.86 6.74
CA ARG A 201 -6.00 -1.79 5.43
C ARG A 201 -5.50 -0.39 5.12
N ASN A 202 -4.27 -0.23 4.66
CA ASN A 202 -3.78 1.05 4.14
C ASN A 202 -4.20 1.22 2.68
N ALA A 203 -4.66 2.41 2.33
CA ALA A 203 -5.14 2.73 1.01
C ALA A 203 -4.65 4.10 0.53
N LEU A 204 -4.37 4.17 -0.77
CA LEU A 204 -4.21 5.40 -1.53
C LEU A 204 -5.51 5.69 -2.27
N PHE A 205 -5.99 6.92 -2.21
CA PHE A 205 -7.20 7.37 -2.90
C PHE A 205 -6.87 8.20 -4.15
N PHE A 206 -7.88 8.41 -5.00
CA PHE A 206 -7.72 9.08 -6.30
C PHE A 206 -7.31 10.56 -6.18
N ASP A 207 -7.59 11.19 -5.04
CA ASP A 207 -7.15 12.56 -4.71
C ASP A 207 -5.69 12.62 -4.21
N GLY A 208 -5.01 11.47 -4.10
CA GLY A 208 -3.66 11.37 -3.55
C GLY A 208 -3.61 11.29 -2.03
N SER A 209 -4.76 11.34 -1.33
CA SER A 209 -4.80 11.10 0.10
C SER A 209 -4.46 9.64 0.41
N VAL A 210 -3.83 9.42 1.57
CA VAL A 210 -3.51 8.09 2.06
C VAL A 210 -4.08 7.96 3.46
N GLY A 211 -4.79 6.87 3.69
CA GLY A 211 -5.40 6.60 4.96
C GLY A 211 -5.69 5.11 5.12
N VAL A 212 -6.38 4.81 6.20
CA VAL A 212 -6.93 3.48 6.40
C VAL A 212 -8.15 3.35 5.51
N SER A 213 -8.18 2.35 4.63
CA SER A 213 -9.39 1.86 3.99
C SER A 213 -10.37 1.53 5.09
N THR A 214 -11.31 2.43 5.34
CA THR A 214 -12.42 2.21 6.26
C THR A 214 -13.05 0.87 5.94
N ASP A 215 -13.44 0.16 6.99
CA ASP A 215 -14.00 -1.19 6.91
C ASP A 215 -15.09 -1.23 5.83
N MET A 216 -14.96 -2.16 4.88
CA MET A 216 -15.88 -2.26 3.73
C MET A 216 -17.34 -2.42 4.22
N SER A 217 -17.52 -2.95 5.44
CA SER A 217 -18.79 -3.01 6.18
C SER A 217 -19.47 -1.64 6.32
N GLN A 218 -18.73 -0.57 6.66
CA GLN A 218 -19.29 0.78 6.77
C GLN A 218 -19.63 1.38 5.41
N ILE A 219 -18.93 1.00 4.34
CA ILE A 219 -19.26 1.44 2.98
C ILE A 219 -20.53 0.75 2.50
N LEU A 220 -20.68 -0.54 2.78
CA LEU A 220 -21.87 -1.33 2.43
C LEU A 220 -23.10 -0.95 3.27
N GLU A 221 -22.94 -0.67 4.56
CA GLU A 221 -24.03 -0.13 5.42
C GLU A 221 -24.57 1.21 4.91
N ASN A 222 -23.72 2.04 4.31
CA ASN A 222 -24.13 3.30 3.70
C ASN A 222 -24.63 3.16 2.25
N ALA A 223 -24.35 2.03 1.58
CA ALA A 223 -24.83 1.74 0.23
C ALA A 223 -26.26 1.17 0.22
N ASP A 224 -26.70 0.57 1.34
CA ASP A 224 -28.08 0.12 1.55
C ASP A 224 -29.02 1.26 2.02
N GLN A 225 -28.50 2.47 2.26
CA GLN A 225 -29.36 3.62 2.54
C GLN A 225 -29.95 4.15 1.23
N PRO A 226 -31.29 4.20 1.09
CA PRO A 226 -31.91 4.77 -0.10
C PRO A 226 -31.49 6.24 -0.22
N VAL A 227 -30.93 6.58 -1.38
CA VAL A 227 -30.68 7.96 -1.78
C VAL A 227 -32.04 8.66 -1.85
N ASP A 228 -32.29 9.62 -0.96
CA ASP A 228 -33.49 10.45 -0.98
C ASP A 228 -33.41 11.41 -2.17
N ASP A 229 -33.76 10.89 -3.36
CA ASP A 229 -33.99 11.67 -4.57
C ASP A 229 -35.37 12.35 -4.50
N SER A 230 -35.61 13.17 -3.48
CA SER A 230 -36.71 14.13 -3.50
C SER A 230 -36.19 15.50 -3.96
N PRO A 231 -36.59 15.98 -5.15
CA PRO A 231 -36.20 17.31 -5.59
C PRO A 231 -36.92 18.33 -4.72
N SER A 232 -36.16 19.04 -3.88
CA SER A 232 -36.65 20.21 -3.15
C SER A 232 -36.90 21.35 -4.14
N PHE A 233 -38.12 21.41 -4.68
CA PHE A 233 -38.63 22.62 -5.31
C PHE A 233 -38.85 23.65 -4.20
N GLY A 234 -37.92 24.61 -4.10
CA GLY A 234 -38.15 25.83 -3.35
C GLY A 234 -39.23 26.64 -4.08
N GLU A 235 -40.36 26.85 -3.41
CA GLU A 235 -41.28 27.93 -3.72
C GLU A 235 -40.64 29.23 -3.22
N ASP A 236 -40.32 30.14 -4.15
CA ASP A 236 -40.24 31.59 -3.95
C ASP A 236 -40.79 32.28 -5.21
#